data_AF-A0A7S2QWK3-F1
#
_entry.id   AF-A0A7S2QWK3-F1
#
_cell.length_a   1.000
_cell.length_b   1.000
_cell.length_c   1.000
_cell.angle_alpha   90.00
_cell.angle_beta   90.00
_cell.angle_gamma   90.00
#
_symmetry.space_group_name_H-M   'P 1'
#
loop_
_entity.id
_entity.type
_entity.pdbx_description
1 polymer ?
#
loop_
_entity_poly.entity_id
_entity_poly.type
_entity_poly.pdbx_seq_one_letter_code
_entity_poly.pdbx_strand_id
1 'polypeptide(L)'
;AQDESVTVMPLRSGGGSVAILAQVPVIIAPEFATPPKMAKSKNHTGHNQVYKNHRNGIKRTRQSKKNPMKGQDQKMVRNARFAQRGNLAKKQGGEAWDTYVEQRDARREA
;
A
#
# COMPACT_ATOMS: atom_id res chain seq x y z
N ALA A 1 -13.57 24.08 -7.29
CA ALA A 1 -12.59 23.80 -8.36
C ALA A 1 -13.25 22.77 -9.27
N GLN A 2 -13.72 23.22 -10.43
CA GLN A 2 -14.54 22.45 -11.35
C GLN A 2 -13.66 21.47 -12.15
N ASP A 3 -14.15 20.24 -12.30
CA ASP A 3 -13.89 19.37 -13.45
C ASP A 3 -14.25 20.12 -14.73
N GLU A 4 -13.43 20.05 -15.78
CA GLU A 4 -13.89 20.08 -17.18
C GLU A 4 -12.82 19.54 -18.14
N SER A 5 -13.13 18.34 -18.64
CA SER A 5 -13.10 17.90 -20.05
C SER A 5 -12.04 18.42 -21.05
N VAL A 6 -11.38 17.41 -21.62
CA VAL A 6 -10.58 17.36 -22.86
C VAL A 6 -11.13 18.27 -23.97
N THR A 7 -10.32 19.24 -24.44
CA THR A 7 -10.60 19.94 -25.69
C THR A 7 -9.96 19.19 -26.86
N VAL A 8 -10.84 18.64 -27.71
CA VAL A 8 -10.52 17.98 -28.99
C VAL A 8 -10.19 19.07 -30.03
N MET A 9 -9.06 18.95 -30.73
CA MET A 9 -8.74 19.83 -31.87
C MET A 9 -9.34 19.28 -33.18
N PRO A 10 -9.97 20.11 -34.03
CA PRO A 10 -10.61 19.66 -35.25
C PRO A 10 -9.63 19.44 -36.41
N LEU A 11 -9.87 18.37 -37.17
CA LEU A 11 -9.25 18.10 -38.46
C LEU A 11 -9.60 19.22 -39.46
N ARG A 12 -8.60 19.71 -40.19
CA ARG A 12 -8.79 20.58 -41.36
C ARG A 12 -8.47 19.81 -42.63
N SER A 13 -9.51 19.55 -43.40
CA SER A 13 -9.43 19.07 -44.78
C SER A 13 -8.89 20.17 -45.71
N GLY A 14 -8.13 19.74 -46.70
CA GLY A 14 -7.66 20.58 -47.80
C GLY A 14 -7.05 19.68 -48.86
N GLY A 15 -7.88 19.24 -49.81
CA GLY A 15 -7.45 18.40 -50.93
C GLY A 15 -7.03 19.22 -52.15
N GLY A 16 -6.29 18.54 -53.05
CA GLY A 16 -6.32 18.82 -54.49
C GLY A 16 -4.98 19.14 -55.16
N SER A 17 -4.33 18.13 -55.77
CA SER A 17 -4.12 17.99 -57.22
C SER A 17 -2.77 17.38 -57.64
N VAL A 18 -2.87 16.22 -58.30
CA VAL A 18 -2.12 15.63 -59.46
C VAL A 18 -0.89 16.39 -60.02
N ALA A 19 0.19 15.80 -60.54
CA ALA A 19 0.56 14.47 -61.05
C ALA A 19 2.09 14.28 -60.86
N ILE A 20 2.71 13.10 -61.04
CA ILE A 20 3.39 12.70 -62.30
C ILE A 20 3.83 11.23 -62.16
N LEU A 21 3.63 10.47 -63.24
CA LEU A 21 4.13 9.12 -63.54
C LEU A 21 5.66 9.02 -63.51
N ALA A 22 6.23 7.94 -62.95
CA ALA A 22 7.11 7.02 -63.66
C ALA A 22 7.67 5.88 -62.78
N GLN A 23 7.59 4.68 -63.35
CA GLN A 23 8.51 3.54 -63.22
C GLN A 23 8.35 2.52 -62.07
N VAL A 24 7.84 1.34 -62.47
CA VAL A 24 7.96 0.05 -61.78
C VAL A 24 9.29 -0.62 -62.20
N PRO A 25 9.98 -1.28 -61.25
CA PRO A 25 10.56 -2.60 -61.52
C PRO A 25 10.14 -3.61 -60.42
N VAL A 26 9.41 -4.66 -60.78
CA VAL A 26 9.91 -6.04 -61.00
C VAL A 26 10.39 -6.73 -59.71
N ILE A 27 9.53 -7.65 -59.22
CA ILE A 27 9.80 -8.97 -58.64
C ILE A 27 10.77 -9.05 -57.44
N ILE A 28 10.26 -9.52 -56.30
CA ILE A 28 10.73 -10.71 -55.52
C ILE A 28 9.76 -10.91 -54.34
N ALA A 29 9.07 -12.04 -54.30
CA ALA A 29 8.66 -12.72 -53.08
C ALA A 29 9.26 -14.14 -53.18
N PRO A 30 9.41 -14.96 -52.11
CA PRO A 30 8.91 -14.82 -50.73
C PRO A 30 9.93 -15.22 -49.64
N GLU A 31 9.94 -14.60 -48.47
CA GLU A 31 10.64 -15.18 -47.32
C GLU A 31 9.72 -15.05 -46.10
N PHE A 32 9.19 -16.19 -45.65
CA PHE A 32 8.55 -16.32 -44.34
C PHE A 32 9.52 -15.79 -43.28
N ALA A 33 9.34 -14.53 -42.87
CA ALA A 33 10.10 -13.93 -41.80
C ALA A 33 9.74 -14.65 -40.49
N THR A 34 10.53 -15.68 -40.15
CA THR A 34 10.53 -16.24 -38.80
C THR A 34 10.70 -15.09 -37.81
N PRO A 35 9.85 -14.97 -36.77
CA PRO A 35 9.98 -13.86 -35.82
C PRO A 35 11.38 -13.90 -35.21
N PRO A 36 12.05 -12.74 -35.05
CA PRO A 36 13.41 -12.70 -34.55
C PRO A 36 13.49 -13.46 -33.24
N LYS A 37 14.45 -14.38 -33.17
CA LYS A 37 14.79 -15.19 -32.01
C LYS A 37 14.92 -14.24 -30.81
N MET A 38 13.85 -14.10 -30.01
CA MET A 38 13.83 -13.18 -28.88
C MET A 38 15.00 -13.54 -27.98
N ALA A 39 15.99 -12.65 -27.89
CA ALA A 39 17.10 -12.82 -26.98
C ALA A 39 16.54 -12.93 -25.56
N LYS A 40 16.69 -14.09 -24.93
CA LYS A 40 16.18 -14.32 -23.58
C LYS A 40 16.99 -13.46 -22.61
N SER A 41 16.34 -12.50 -21.96
CA SER A 41 16.93 -11.77 -20.84
C SER A 41 17.00 -12.64 -19.60
N LYS A 42 17.90 -12.32 -18.66
CA LYS A 42 17.93 -12.99 -17.35
C LYS A 42 16.64 -12.66 -16.59
N ASN A 43 15.87 -13.68 -16.22
CA ASN A 43 14.56 -13.51 -15.58
C ASN A 43 14.63 -13.01 -14.12
N HIS A 44 15.76 -13.17 -13.43
CA HIS A 44 15.91 -12.79 -12.02
C HIS A 44 17.38 -12.56 -11.63
N THR A 45 17.66 -11.53 -10.82
CA THR A 45 18.97 -11.28 -10.20
C THR A 45 18.85 -10.60 -8.84
N GLY A 46 19.59 -11.13 -7.86
CA GLY A 46 19.74 -10.56 -6.51
C GLY A 46 21.02 -9.73 -6.32
N HIS A 47 21.86 -9.58 -7.36
CA HIS A 47 23.26 -9.16 -7.22
C HIS A 47 23.45 -7.82 -6.50
N ASN A 48 22.65 -6.81 -6.83
CA ASN A 48 22.75 -5.47 -6.23
C ASN A 48 21.73 -5.23 -5.09
N GLN A 49 21.00 -6.27 -4.66
CA GLN A 49 19.99 -6.11 -3.61
C GLN A 49 20.66 -5.89 -2.25
N VAL A 50 21.72 -6.65 -1.96
CA VAL A 50 22.47 -6.53 -0.70
C VAL A 50 23.12 -5.15 -0.57
N TYR A 51 23.78 -4.67 -1.62
CA TYR A 51 24.43 -3.35 -1.60
C TYR A 51 23.42 -2.22 -1.38
N LYS A 52 22.28 -2.22 -2.08
CA LYS A 52 21.21 -1.23 -1.88
C LYS A 52 20.63 -1.26 -0.47
N ASN A 53 20.40 -2.44 0.09
CA ASN A 53 19.85 -2.60 1.44
C ASN A 53 20.79 -2.05 2.53
N HIS A 54 22.10 -2.14 2.30
CA HIS A 54 23.10 -1.71 3.29
C HIS A 54 23.63 -0.28 3.07
N ARG A 55 23.36 0.37 1.92
CA ARG A 55 23.78 1.77 1.66
C ARG A 55 23.35 2.73 2.78
N ASN A 56 22.14 2.57 3.30
CA ASN A 56 21.60 3.36 4.41
C ASN A 56 21.49 2.55 5.73
N GLY A 57 21.89 1.27 5.67
CA GLY A 57 21.76 0.29 6.75
C GLY A 57 20.33 -0.20 7.01
N ILE A 58 20.19 -1.48 7.37
CA ILE A 58 18.91 -2.06 7.79
C ILE A 58 18.63 -1.63 9.24
N LYS A 59 17.72 -0.68 9.43
CA LYS A 59 17.36 -0.18 10.77
C LYS A 59 16.33 -1.09 11.44
N ARG A 60 16.54 -1.38 12.73
CA ARG A 60 15.53 -2.06 13.56
C ARG A 60 14.45 -1.06 13.99
N THR A 61 13.22 -1.55 14.14
CA THR A 61 12.15 -0.75 14.73
C THR A 61 12.46 -0.45 16.20
N ARG A 62 12.07 0.74 16.66
CA ARG A 62 12.26 1.13 18.06
C ARG A 62 11.38 0.28 18.97
N GLN A 63 11.98 -0.36 19.97
CA GLN A 63 11.24 -1.06 21.03
C GLN A 63 10.61 -0.02 21.96
N SER A 64 9.28 -0.04 22.10
CA SER A 64 8.55 0.81 23.05
C SER A 64 8.51 0.15 24.43
N LYS A 65 8.48 0.96 25.51
CA LYS A 65 8.35 0.44 26.88
C LYS A 65 7.05 -0.32 27.13
N LYS A 66 6.00 -0.01 26.36
CA LYS A 66 4.71 -0.70 26.40
C LYS A 66 4.55 -1.48 25.10
N ASN A 67 4.22 -2.77 25.23
CA ASN A 67 3.94 -3.62 24.07
C ASN A 67 2.51 -3.38 23.56
N PRO A 68 2.28 -3.44 22.23
CA PRO A 68 0.93 -3.38 21.70
C PRO A 68 0.14 -4.62 22.11
N MET A 69 -1.11 -4.45 22.57
CA MET A 69 -2.02 -5.54 22.96
C MET A 69 -2.76 -6.18 21.76
N LYS A 70 -2.39 -5.81 20.52
CA LYS A 70 -3.02 -6.36 19.31
C LYS A 70 -2.64 -7.82 19.17
N GLY A 71 -3.63 -8.71 19.09
CA GLY A 71 -3.44 -10.16 18.99
C GLY A 71 -3.42 -10.90 20.33
N GLN A 72 -3.53 -10.21 21.47
CA GLN A 72 -3.83 -10.88 22.75
C GLN A 72 -5.28 -11.38 22.77
N ASP A 73 -5.51 -12.47 23.50
CA ASP A 73 -6.86 -12.98 23.75
C ASP A 73 -7.74 -11.87 24.36
N GLN A 74 -8.93 -11.72 23.79
CA GLN A 74 -9.91 -10.74 24.20
C GLN A 74 -10.30 -10.91 25.67
N LYS A 75 -10.32 -12.13 26.22
CA LYS A 75 -10.61 -12.35 27.65
C LYS A 75 -9.55 -11.72 28.55
N MET A 76 -8.26 -11.89 28.20
CA MET A 76 -7.15 -11.28 28.93
C MET A 76 -7.19 -9.75 28.84
N VAL A 77 -7.47 -9.20 27.65
CA VAL A 77 -7.56 -7.75 27.45
C VAL A 77 -8.72 -7.14 28.25
N ARG A 78 -9.89 -7.80 28.29
CA ARG A 78 -11.02 -7.35 29.11
C ARG A 78 -10.66 -7.38 30.59
N ASN A 79 -10.08 -8.48 31.09
CA ASN A 79 -9.69 -8.58 32.50
C ASN A 79 -8.62 -7.54 32.89
N ALA A 80 -7.60 -7.34 32.06
CA ALA A 80 -6.56 -6.34 32.30
C ALA A 80 -7.12 -4.91 32.41
N ARG A 81 -8.13 -4.57 31.60
CA ARG A 81 -8.84 -3.27 31.70
C ARG A 81 -9.57 -3.12 33.03
N PHE A 82 -10.24 -4.17 33.50
CA PHE A 82 -10.90 -4.15 34.82
C PHE A 82 -9.89 -4.03 35.96
N ALA A 83 -8.80 -4.80 35.93
CA ALA A 83 -7.74 -4.72 36.94
C ALA A 83 -7.06 -3.34 36.98
N GLN A 84 -6.77 -2.74 35.82
CA GLN A 84 -6.19 -1.39 35.75
C GLN A 84 -7.11 -0.32 36.34
N ARG A 85 -8.43 -0.40 36.06
CA ARG A 85 -9.42 0.50 36.66
C ARG A 85 -9.42 0.41 38.19
N GLY A 86 -9.43 -0.81 38.72
CA GLY A 86 -9.39 -1.00 40.17
C GLY A 86 -8.08 -0.51 40.81
N ASN A 87 -6.94 -0.79 40.18
CA ASN A 87 -5.64 -0.30 40.67
C ASN A 87 -5.54 1.24 40.67
N LEU A 88 -6.16 1.91 39.68
CA LEU A 88 -6.18 3.37 39.64
C LEU A 88 -7.02 3.96 40.78
N ALA A 89 -8.20 3.40 41.05
CA ALA A 89 -9.06 3.83 42.16
C ALA A 89 -8.35 3.65 43.51
N LYS A 90 -7.69 2.50 43.75
CA LYS A 90 -6.86 2.28 44.94
C LYS A 90 -5.71 3.26 45.07
N LYS A 91 -5.12 3.69 43.95
CA LYS A 91 -4.04 4.68 43.94
C LYS A 91 -4.53 6.10 44.28
N GLN A 92 -5.80 6.41 44.01
CA GLN A 92 -6.40 7.72 44.24
C GLN A 92 -6.84 7.94 45.71
N GLY A 93 -7.07 6.87 46.47
CA GLY A 93 -7.42 6.93 47.90
C GLY A 93 -8.60 6.02 48.25
N GLY A 94 -8.95 5.96 49.54
CA GLY A 94 -10.07 5.13 50.04
C GLY A 94 -11.42 5.55 49.48
N GLU A 95 -11.72 6.86 49.52
CA GLU A 95 -13.00 7.40 49.02
C GLU A 95 -13.22 7.13 47.52
N ALA A 96 -12.15 7.24 46.73
CA ALA A 96 -12.17 6.91 45.30
C ALA A 96 -12.36 5.40 45.05
N TRP A 97 -11.92 4.55 45.97
CA TRP A 97 -12.15 3.11 45.91
C TRP A 97 -13.60 2.75 46.25
N ASP A 98 -14.16 3.36 47.29
CA ASP A 98 -15.52 3.09 47.74
C ASP A 98 -16.54 3.51 46.67
N THR A 99 -16.41 4.72 46.13
CA THR A 99 -17.23 5.21 45.01
C THR A 99 -17.08 4.33 43.76
N TYR A 100 -15.88 3.82 43.46
CA TYR A 100 -15.67 2.89 42.35
C TYR A 100 -16.38 1.55 42.57
N VAL A 101 -16.35 1.01 43.80
CA VAL A 101 -17.00 -0.24 44.16
C VAL A 101 -18.52 -0.11 44.05
N GLU A 102 -19.09 0.97 44.59
CA GLU A 102 -20.53 1.26 44.49
C GLU A 102 -20.99 1.37 43.03
N GLN A 103 -20.27 2.15 42.20
CA GLN A 103 -20.60 2.28 40.78
C GLN A 103 -20.48 0.95 40.02
N ARG A 104 -19.50 0.10 40.40
CA ARG A 104 -19.31 -1.22 39.78
C ARG A 104 -20.44 -2.17 40.15
N ASP A 105 -20.86 -2.18 41.41
CA ASP A 105 -21.87 -3.11 41.91
C ASP A 105 -23.27 -2.69 41.46
N ALA A 106 -23.58 -1.39 41.42
CA ALA A 106 -24.79 -0.87 40.77
C ALA A 106 -24.89 -1.25 39.28
N ARG A 107 -23.77 -1.28 38.55
CA ARG A 107 -23.73 -1.73 37.14
C ARG A 107 -23.90 -3.24 36.99
N ARG A 108 -23.64 -4.04 38.02
CA ARG A 108 -23.85 -5.50 37.99
C ARG A 108 -25.30 -5.86 38.30
N GLU A 109 -25.96 -5.07 39.13
CA GLU A 109 -27.35 -5.25 39.55
C GLU A 109 -28.36 -4.71 38.54
N ALA A 110 -27.94 -3.80 37.65
CA ALA A 110 -28.71 -3.32 36.49
C ALA A 110 -28.55 -4.23 35.26
#